data_AF-A0A271JBV4-F1
#
_entry.id   AF-A0A271JBV4-F1
#
_cell.length_a   1.000
_cell.length_b   1.000
_cell.length_c   1.000
_cell.angle_alpha   90.00
_cell.angle_beta   90.00
_cell.angle_gamma   90.00
#
_symmetry.space_group_name_H-M   'P 1'
#
loop_
_entity.id
_entity.type
_entity.pdbx_description
1 polymer ?
#
loop_
_entity_poly.entity_id
_entity_poly.type
_entity_poly.pdbx_seq_one_letter_code
_entity_poly.pdbx_strand_id
1 'polypeptide(L)'
;MPTLTVTDRDGQVHRLDVPAGTVLRQVLLDADLSPYTALTARANCGGRGLCATCGVFATPPPEPMHWHDRMAAAWGYPRLSCQIRVEADLAVEIPSKVVWGARRPS
;
A
#
# COMPACT_ATOMS: atom_id res chain seq x y z
N MET A 1 -2.39 -13.72 -13.98
CA MET A 1 -1.88 -13.74 -12.61
C MET A 1 -0.85 -12.62 -12.53
N PRO A 2 -1.25 -11.41 -12.10
CA PRO A 2 -0.33 -10.28 -12.01
C PRO A 2 0.89 -10.55 -11.13
N THR A 3 2.02 -9.95 -11.51
CA THR A 3 3.21 -9.88 -10.66
C THR A 3 3.17 -8.64 -9.79
N LEU A 4 3.20 -8.81 -8.47
CA LEU A 4 3.40 -7.73 -7.51
C LEU A 4 4.89 -7.67 -7.13
N THR A 5 5.54 -6.57 -7.44
CA THR A 5 6.91 -6.28 -6.98
C THR A 5 6.84 -5.37 -5.76
N VAL A 6 7.35 -5.82 -4.61
CA VAL A 6 7.33 -5.07 -3.35
C VAL A 6 8.74 -4.69 -2.96
N THR A 7 9.02 -3.40 -2.83
CA THR A 7 10.22 -2.92 -2.13
C THR A 7 9.85 -2.67 -0.67
N ASP A 8 10.45 -3.42 0.25
CA ASP A 8 10.20 -3.26 1.67
C ASP A 8 10.96 -2.06 2.27
N ARG A 9 10.85 -1.89 3.59
CA ARG A 9 11.45 -0.76 4.32
C ARG A 9 12.97 -0.80 4.38
N ASP A 10 13.56 -1.98 4.20
CA ASP A 10 15.00 -2.19 4.19
C ASP A 10 15.57 -2.11 2.75
N GLY A 11 14.70 -1.85 1.77
CA GLY A 11 15.05 -1.73 0.36
C GLY A 11 15.09 -3.07 -0.37
N GLN A 12 14.70 -4.18 0.27
CA GLN A 12 14.70 -5.49 -0.37
C GLN A 12 13.50 -5.63 -1.31
N VAL A 13 13.75 -6.25 -2.46
CA VAL A 13 12.75 -6.43 -3.51
C VAL A 13 12.21 -7.86 -3.47
N HIS A 14 10.89 -7.97 -3.32
CA HIS A 14 10.14 -9.23 -3.31
C HIS A 14 9.24 -9.29 -4.55
N ARG A 15 9.10 -10.48 -5.15
CA ARG A 15 8.19 -10.70 -6.27
C ARG A 15 7.16 -11.76 -5.89
N LEU A 16 5.89 -11.41 -6.05
CA LEU A 16 4.76 -12.25 -5.67
C LEU A 16 3.83 -12.42 -6.86
N ASP A 17 3.41 -13.66 -7.11
CA ASP A 17 2.32 -13.95 -8.04
C ASP A 17 0.99 -13.84 -7.30
N VAL A 18 0.11 -12.96 -7.80
CA VAL A 18 -1.13 -12.60 -7.10
C VAL A 18 -2.33 -12.85 -8.00
N PRO A 19 -3.44 -13.41 -7.50
CA PRO A 19 -4.69 -13.42 -8.25
C PRO A 19 -5.18 -11.99 -8.52
N ALA A 20 -5.64 -11.73 -9.75
CA ALA A 20 -6.20 -10.42 -10.09
C ALA A 20 -7.41 -10.09 -9.20
N GLY A 21 -7.59 -8.81 -8.87
CA GLY A 21 -8.66 -8.32 -7.99
C GLY A 21 -8.38 -8.46 -6.48
N THR A 22 -7.27 -9.10 -6.08
CA THR A 22 -6.90 -9.24 -4.66
C THR A 22 -6.55 -7.89 -4.04
N VAL A 23 -7.02 -7.66 -2.81
CA VAL A 23 -6.73 -6.42 -2.08
C VAL A 23 -5.26 -6.39 -1.66
N LEU A 24 -4.53 -5.35 -2.08
CA LEU A 24 -3.09 -5.25 -1.87
C LEU A 24 -2.68 -5.39 -0.40
N ARG A 25 -3.41 -4.77 0.54
CA ARG A 25 -3.16 -4.94 1.98
C ARG A 25 -3.14 -6.41 2.40
N GLN A 26 -4.04 -7.23 1.86
CA GLN A 26 -4.15 -8.63 2.25
C GLN A 26 -2.92 -9.40 1.75
N VAL A 27 -2.56 -9.21 0.48
CA VAL A 27 -1.34 -9.80 -0.12
C VAL A 27 -0.10 -9.48 0.70
N LEU A 28 0.07 -8.20 1.07
CA LEU A 28 1.21 -7.76 1.86
C LEU A 28 1.25 -8.42 3.24
N LEU A 29 0.10 -8.58 3.90
CA LEU A 29 0.05 -9.25 5.21
C LEU A 29 0.31 -10.74 5.12
N ASP A 30 -0.25 -11.40 4.10
CA ASP A 30 -0.08 -12.85 3.89
C ASP A 30 1.37 -13.21 3.52
N ALA A 31 2.08 -12.29 2.88
CA ALA A 31 3.50 -12.42 2.52
C ALA A 31 4.48 -11.94 3.62
N ASP A 32 3.99 -11.58 4.81
CA ASP A 32 4.77 -10.99 5.91
C ASP A 32 5.49 -9.65 5.56
N LEU A 33 4.97 -8.94 4.55
CA LEU A 33 5.44 -7.63 4.08
C LEU A 33 4.52 -6.51 4.59
N SER A 34 4.24 -6.52 5.89
CA SER A 34 3.22 -5.66 6.49
C SER A 34 3.44 -4.17 6.21
N PRO A 35 2.44 -3.42 5.69
CA PRO A 35 2.56 -1.98 5.46
C PRO A 35 2.51 -1.16 6.76
N TYR A 36 2.30 -1.83 7.90
CA TYR A 36 2.17 -1.22 9.22
C TYR A 36 3.49 -1.21 9.97
N THR A 37 3.63 -0.22 10.85
CA THR A 37 4.65 -0.21 11.91
C THR A 37 4.17 -1.03 13.12
N ALA A 38 5.06 -1.32 14.07
CA ALA A 38 4.68 -2.03 15.30
C ALA A 38 3.50 -1.35 16.04
N LEU A 39 3.48 -0.01 16.07
CA LEU A 39 2.38 0.77 16.64
C LEU A 39 1.08 0.59 15.84
N THR A 40 1.15 0.80 14.52
CA THR A 40 -0.04 0.81 13.65
C THR A 40 -0.54 -0.59 13.30
N ALA A 41 0.21 -1.65 13.60
CA ALA A 41 -0.25 -3.04 13.49
C ALA A 41 -1.47 -3.30 14.40
N ARG A 42 -1.56 -2.60 15.55
CA ARG A 42 -2.72 -2.63 16.45
C ARG A 42 -3.61 -1.40 16.31
N ALA A 43 -3.00 -0.22 16.10
CA ALA A 43 -3.73 1.03 15.90
C ALA A 43 -4.01 1.28 14.40
N ASN A 44 -4.98 0.55 13.84
CA ASN A 44 -5.46 0.76 12.46
C ASN A 44 -6.96 0.49 12.33
N CYS A 45 -7.54 0.93 11.21
CA CYS A 45 -8.97 0.78 10.95
C CYS A 45 -9.40 -0.62 10.45
N GLY A 46 -8.48 -1.58 10.35
CA GLY A 46 -8.76 -2.94 9.85
C GLY A 46 -9.06 -3.01 8.35
N GLY A 47 -8.63 -2.02 7.57
CA GLY A 47 -8.85 -1.99 6.12
C GLY A 47 -10.12 -1.24 5.66
N ARG A 48 -10.75 -0.46 6.55
CA ARG A 48 -11.95 0.33 6.25
C ARG A 48 -11.69 1.66 5.49
N GLY A 49 -10.45 1.92 5.08
CA GLY A 49 -10.11 3.14 4.33
C GLY A 49 -10.08 4.44 5.14
N LEU A 50 -10.00 4.39 6.49
CA LEU A 50 -10.20 5.57 7.35
C LEU A 50 -8.94 6.15 8.00
N CYS A 51 -7.84 5.40 8.06
CA CYS A 51 -6.71 5.74 8.93
C CYS A 51 -5.38 6.05 8.24
N ALA A 52 -5.24 5.83 6.92
CA ALA A 52 -4.00 5.98 6.15
C ALA A 52 -2.76 5.18 6.62
N THR A 53 -2.83 4.43 7.71
CA THR A 53 -1.64 3.73 8.27
C THR A 53 -1.12 2.60 7.38
N CYS A 54 -1.95 2.09 6.46
CA CYS A 54 -1.57 1.10 5.45
C CYS A 54 -0.96 1.72 4.16
N GLY A 55 -0.49 2.97 4.24
CA GLY A 55 0.07 3.72 3.12
C GLY A 55 1.27 3.06 2.44
N VAL A 56 1.22 2.98 1.10
CA VAL A 56 2.29 2.50 0.20
C VAL A 56 2.41 3.42 -1.02
N PHE A 57 3.57 3.49 -1.65
CA PHE A 57 3.67 4.09 -2.99
C PHE A 57 3.43 3.00 -4.03
N ALA A 58 2.66 3.29 -5.07
CA ALA A 58 2.31 2.33 -6.11
C ALA A 58 2.65 2.89 -7.49
N THR A 59 3.22 2.04 -8.34
CA THR A 59 3.66 2.37 -9.69
C THR A 59 3.29 1.25 -10.67
N PRO A 60 2.49 1.53 -11.72
CA PRO A 60 1.74 2.77 -11.90
C PRO A 60 0.71 2.98 -10.77
N PRO A 61 0.40 4.23 -10.38
CA PRO A 61 -0.59 4.46 -9.34
C PRO A 61 -2.00 4.10 -9.85
N PRO A 62 -2.74 3.21 -9.17
CA PRO A 62 -4.12 2.90 -9.55
C PRO A 62 -5.04 4.11 -9.37
N GLU A 63 -6.16 4.12 -10.09
CA GLU A 63 -7.17 5.17 -9.96
C GLU A 63 -7.76 5.19 -8.53
N PRO A 64 -7.76 6.34 -7.84
CA PRO A 64 -8.29 6.45 -6.48
C PRO A 64 -9.83 6.47 -6.45
N MET A 65 -10.46 5.34 -6.11
CA MET A 65 -11.91 5.23 -6.02
C MET A 65 -12.49 5.67 -4.66
N HIS A 66 -11.71 5.59 -3.57
CA HIS A 66 -12.15 5.95 -2.23
C HIS A 66 -11.79 7.40 -1.88
N TRP A 67 -12.65 8.13 -1.16
CA TRP A 67 -12.46 9.57 -0.87
C TRP A 67 -11.13 9.87 -0.16
N HIS A 68 -10.75 9.04 0.81
CA HIS A 68 -9.50 9.22 1.56
C HIS A 68 -8.27 8.94 0.67
N ASP A 69 -8.40 7.97 -0.24
CA ASP A 69 -7.33 7.64 -1.18
C ASP A 69 -7.20 8.71 -2.29
N ARG A 70 -8.32 9.34 -2.69
CA ARG A 70 -8.30 10.54 -3.55
C ARG A 70 -7.53 11.68 -2.92
N MET A 71 -7.75 11.96 -1.63
CA MET A 71 -6.99 13.00 -0.93
C MET A 71 -5.49 12.64 -0.84
N ALA A 72 -5.16 11.38 -0.55
CA ALA A 72 -3.78 10.93 -0.51
C ALA A 72 -3.09 11.14 -1.88
N ALA A 73 -3.74 10.72 -2.96
CA ALA A 73 -3.25 10.90 -4.32
C ALA A 73 -3.06 12.38 -4.68
N ALA A 74 -4.04 13.24 -4.39
CA ALA A 74 -4.01 14.66 -4.72
C ALA A 74 -2.88 15.43 -4.03
N TRP A 75 -2.40 14.95 -2.88
CA TRP A 75 -1.34 15.60 -2.10
C TRP A 75 -0.02 14.83 -2.06
N GLY A 76 0.13 13.80 -2.89
CA GLY A 76 1.36 13.02 -3.02
C GLY A 76 1.69 12.14 -1.80
N TYR A 77 0.68 11.81 -0.97
CA TYR A 77 0.85 10.88 0.14
C TYR A 77 0.81 9.42 -0.33
N PRO A 78 1.38 8.49 0.46
CA PRO A 78 1.22 7.06 0.23
C PRO A 78 -0.26 6.67 0.11
N ARG A 79 -0.55 5.83 -0.88
CA ARG A 79 -1.89 5.34 -1.22
C ARG A 79 -2.34 4.25 -0.26
N LEU A 80 -3.65 4.13 -0.07
CA LEU A 80 -4.22 3.20 0.89
C LEU A 80 -4.22 1.78 0.31
N SER A 81 -3.24 0.93 0.67
CA SER A 81 -3.18 -0.47 0.20
C SER A 81 -4.46 -1.27 0.46
N CYS A 82 -5.26 -0.92 1.48
CA CYS A 82 -6.56 -1.55 1.73
C CYS A 82 -7.65 -1.18 0.73
N GLN A 83 -7.43 -0.18 -0.11
CA GLN A 83 -8.36 0.30 -1.14
C GLN A 83 -7.83 0.05 -2.56
N ILE A 84 -6.64 -0.56 -2.69
CA ILE A 84 -6.03 -0.93 -3.97
C ILE A 84 -6.31 -2.40 -4.25
N ARG A 85 -6.78 -2.70 -5.47
CA ARG A 85 -6.82 -4.05 -6.03
C ARG A 85 -5.68 -4.24 -7.02
N VAL A 86 -5.05 -5.41 -6.96
CA VAL A 86 -4.00 -5.79 -7.93
C VAL A 86 -4.70 -6.35 -9.16
N GLU A 87 -4.86 -5.53 -10.21
CA GLU A 87 -5.52 -5.94 -11.46
C GLU A 87 -4.51 -6.32 -12.56
N ALA A 88 -3.34 -5.70 -12.52
CA ALA A 88 -2.22 -5.90 -13.44
C ALA A 88 -0.91 -5.80 -12.65
N ASP A 89 0.22 -6.02 -13.33
CA ASP A 89 1.53 -5.93 -12.72
C ASP A 89 1.70 -4.58 -12.02
N LEU A 90 2.15 -4.65 -10.76
CA LEU A 90 2.18 -3.51 -9.87
C LEU A 90 3.48 -3.52 -9.09
N ALA A 91 4.20 -2.40 -9.10
CA ALA A 91 5.30 -2.17 -8.19
C ALA A 91 4.80 -1.34 -7.00
N VAL A 92 5.17 -1.73 -5.78
CA VAL A 92 4.84 -0.99 -4.58
C VAL A 92 6.05 -0.83 -3.68
N GLU A 93 6.16 0.32 -3.03
CA GLU A 93 7.17 0.59 -2.02
C GLU A 93 6.48 0.79 -0.67
N ILE A 94 6.99 0.12 0.36
CA ILE A 94 6.58 0.32 1.74
C ILE A 94 7.47 1.40 2.35
N PRO A 95 6.97 2.64 2.53
CA PRO A 95 7.80 3.72 3.04
C PRO A 95 8.18 3.50 4.50
N SER A 96 9.42 3.86 4.83
CA SER A 96 9.83 4.07 6.22
C SER A 96 9.03 5.20 6.84
N LYS A 97 8.34 4.90 7.96
CA LYS A 97 7.41 5.81 8.63
C LYS A 97 7.20 5.44 10.08
N VAL A 98 6.69 6.39 10.87
CA VAL A 98 6.11 6.10 12.20
C VAL A 98 4.62 5.77 12.07
N VAL A 99 3.87 6.58 11.31
CA VAL A 99 2.42 6.43 11.11
C VAL A 99 2.01 6.44 9.62
N TRP A 100 2.21 7.56 8.90
CA TRP A 100 1.60 7.75 7.57
C TRP A 100 2.58 7.82 6.38
N GLY A 101 3.87 8.05 6.63
CA GLY A 101 4.88 8.24 5.58
C GLY A 101 4.91 9.68 5.07
N ALA A 102 6.05 10.09 4.51
CA ALA A 102 6.21 11.43 3.96
C ALA A 102 5.54 11.54 2.58
N ARG A 103 5.06 12.72 2.21
CA ARG A 103 4.63 13.00 0.84
C ARG A 103 5.81 13.01 -0.12
N ARG A 104 5.59 12.62 -1.37
CA ARG A 104 6.52 12.84 -2.48
C ARG A 104 5.99 13.97 -3.37
N PRO A 105 6.84 14.93 -3.78
CA PRO A 105 6.43 15.89 -4.80
C PRO A 105 6.03 15.12 -6.07
N SER A 106 4.90 15.52 -6.64
CA SER A 106 4.41 15.04 -7.95
C SER A 106 5.26 15.57 -9.09
#